data_AF-A0A849DU07-F1
#
_entry.id   AF-A0A849DU07-F1
#
_cell.length_a   1.000
_cell.length_b   1.000
_cell.length_c   1.000
_cell.angle_alpha   90.00
_cell.angle_beta   90.00
_cell.angle_gamma   90.00
#
_symmetry.space_group_name_H-M   'P 1'
#
loop_
_entity.id
_entity.type
_entity.pdbx_description
1 polymer ?
#
loop_
_entity_poly.entity_id
_entity_poly.type
_entity_poly.pdbx_seq_one_letter_code
_entity_poly.pdbx_strand_id
1 'polypeptide(L)'
;MTTVDVIGVEGEATRTVKLPGDVFDATASIPLMHQVVVAQLAAARQGTHKTKTRGEVAGGGRKPYKQKGTGRARQGSIRAPQFTGGGVVHGPVPRDYSQRTPKKMKVAALRGALSDRAREGRVHVVETFVEGETPQTKAALAMLRSITESAKVLIVLSRSDELSWLSLRNLPAVHLITADQLNTYDVLDADETIFTTTALEEFLRTPLAIVDGAGDAGQSVADGAADRDEEAEQ
;
A
#
# COMPACT_ATOMS: atom_id res chain seq x y z
N MET A 1 12.58 23.52 -5.15
CA MET A 1 12.07 23.47 -3.76
C MET A 1 10.70 24.11 -3.75
N THR A 2 9.68 23.31 -3.47
CA THR A 2 8.27 23.71 -3.41
C THR A 2 7.92 24.05 -1.95
N THR A 3 7.27 25.19 -1.74
CA THR A 3 6.73 25.60 -0.44
C THR A 3 5.24 25.35 -0.42
N VAL A 4 4.72 24.82 0.68
CA VAL A 4 3.29 24.58 0.88
C VAL A 4 2.84 25.25 2.17
N ASP A 5 1.68 25.89 2.12
CA ASP A 5 1.07 26.54 3.26
C ASP A 5 0.42 25.48 4.17
N VAL A 6 0.60 25.63 5.48
CA VAL A 6 -0.06 24.85 6.50
C VAL A 6 -1.39 25.51 6.80
N ILE A 7 -2.45 24.75 6.57
CA ILE A 7 -3.83 25.18 6.77
C ILE A 7 -4.22 24.84 8.22
N GLY A 8 -4.65 25.87 8.95
CA GLY A 8 -5.23 25.74 10.27
C GLY A 8 -6.68 25.21 10.21
N VAL A 9 -7.27 24.94 11.36
CA VAL A 9 -8.61 24.32 11.45
C VAL A 9 -9.70 25.22 10.89
N GLU A 10 -9.51 26.54 10.98
CA GLU A 10 -10.43 27.54 10.42
C GLU A 10 -10.27 27.73 8.90
N GLY A 11 -9.32 27.04 8.26
CA GLY A 11 -9.02 27.16 6.82
C GLY A 11 -8.04 28.29 6.48
N GLU A 12 -7.50 28.99 7.48
CA GLU A 12 -6.51 30.04 7.28
C GLU A 12 -5.08 29.48 7.20
N ALA A 13 -4.22 30.10 6.39
CA ALA A 13 -2.81 29.72 6.29
C ALA A 13 -2.04 30.23 7.52
N THR A 14 -1.58 29.30 8.37
CA THR A 14 -0.90 29.64 9.64
C THR A 14 0.61 29.79 9.46
N ARG A 15 1.25 28.85 8.75
CA ARG A 15 2.71 28.81 8.54
C ARG A 15 3.06 28.19 7.20
N THR A 16 4.28 28.40 6.72
CA THR A 16 4.77 27.77 5.48
C THR A 16 5.75 26.64 5.81
N VAL A 17 5.61 25.51 5.13
CA VAL A 17 6.51 24.35 5.25
C VAL A 17 7.23 24.12 3.93
N LYS A 18 8.53 23.83 4.01
CA LYS A 18 9.38 23.53 2.86
C LYS A 18 9.34 22.04 2.58
N LEU A 19 8.95 21.65 1.36
CA LEU A 19 9.02 20.27 0.92
C LEU A 19 10.44 19.97 0.38
N PRO A 20 11.14 18.94 0.90
CA PRO A 20 12.45 18.55 0.40
C PRO A 20 12.39 18.11 -1.07
N GLY A 21 13.29 18.66 -1.90
CA GLY A 21 13.35 18.35 -3.33
C GLY A 21 13.64 16.87 -3.62
N ASP A 22 14.38 16.19 -2.74
CA ASP A 22 14.75 14.78 -2.95
C ASP A 22 13.56 13.81 -2.94
N VAL A 23 12.44 14.25 -2.36
CA VAL A 23 11.21 13.46 -2.20
C VAL A 23 10.09 13.98 -3.10
N PHE A 24 9.96 15.30 -3.21
CA PHE A 24 8.85 15.97 -3.90
C PHE A 24 9.24 16.61 -5.25
N ASP A 25 10.48 16.45 -5.70
CA ASP A 25 10.95 16.91 -7.02
C ASP A 25 11.72 15.82 -7.81
N ALA A 26 11.30 14.57 -7.65
CA ALA A 26 11.78 13.46 -8.44
C ALA A 26 11.11 13.42 -9.83
N THR A 27 11.83 12.94 -10.85
CA THR A 27 11.24 12.73 -12.18
C THR A 27 10.25 11.56 -12.14
N ALA A 28 8.97 11.84 -12.40
CA ALA A 28 7.92 10.82 -12.47
C ALA A 28 8.12 9.90 -13.68
N SER A 29 8.38 8.61 -13.43
CA SER A 29 8.52 7.58 -14.47
C SER A 29 7.29 6.68 -14.49
N ILE A 30 6.43 6.88 -15.48
CA ILE A 30 5.20 6.10 -15.70
C ILE A 30 5.45 4.58 -15.73
N PRO A 31 6.42 4.02 -16.49
CA PRO A 31 6.59 2.57 -16.54
C PRO A 31 7.00 1.98 -15.18
N LEU A 32 7.81 2.71 -14.41
CA LEU A 32 8.23 2.30 -13.08
C LEU A 32 7.05 2.33 -12.09
N MET A 33 6.26 3.40 -12.11
CA MET A 33 5.06 3.51 -11.27
C MET A 33 4.04 2.42 -11.62
N HIS A 34 3.79 2.18 -12.90
CA HIS A 34 2.91 1.11 -13.38
C HIS A 34 3.37 -0.27 -12.87
N GLN A 35 4.67 -0.59 -12.97
CA GLN A 35 5.19 -1.87 -12.50
C GLN A 35 4.99 -2.07 -11.00
N VAL A 36 5.24 -1.02 -10.18
CA VAL A 36 5.05 -1.08 -8.73
C VAL A 36 3.57 -1.24 -8.38
N VAL A 37 2.69 -0.48 -9.03
CA VAL A 37 1.23 -0.56 -8.83
C VAL A 37 0.69 -1.94 -9.21
N VAL A 38 1.09 -2.49 -10.35
CA VAL A 38 0.68 -3.83 -10.77
C VAL A 38 1.18 -4.89 -9.78
N ALA A 39 2.40 -4.76 -9.27
CA ALA A 39 2.92 -5.68 -8.25
C ALA A 39 2.14 -5.58 -6.92
N GLN A 40 1.76 -4.38 -6.50
CA GLN A 40 0.94 -4.15 -5.31
C GLN A 40 -0.46 -4.74 -5.47
N LEU A 41 -1.13 -4.47 -6.60
CA LEU A 41 -2.43 -5.04 -6.94
C LEU A 41 -2.38 -6.56 -7.09
N ALA A 42 -1.28 -7.12 -7.59
CA ALA A 42 -1.09 -8.56 -7.67
C ALA A 42 -0.93 -9.18 -6.28
N ALA A 43 -0.18 -8.56 -5.37
CA ALA A 43 -0.02 -9.02 -3.99
C ALA A 43 -1.33 -8.94 -3.18
N ALA A 44 -2.22 -8.00 -3.50
CA ALA A 44 -3.54 -7.92 -2.87
C ALA A 44 -4.49 -9.07 -3.27
N ARG A 45 -4.19 -9.81 -4.36
CA ARG A 45 -5.03 -10.92 -4.83
C ARG A 45 -4.78 -12.17 -3.97
N GLN A 46 -5.83 -12.63 -3.29
CA GLN A 46 -5.76 -13.79 -2.39
C GLN A 46 -5.52 -15.14 -3.09
N GLY A 47 -5.92 -15.29 -4.36
CA GLY A 47 -5.66 -16.51 -5.13
C GLY A 47 -6.40 -17.77 -4.65
N THR A 48 -7.50 -17.64 -3.92
CA THR A 48 -8.25 -18.76 -3.28
C THR A 48 -9.21 -19.51 -4.22
N HIS A 49 -8.86 -19.65 -5.50
CA HIS A 49 -9.67 -20.37 -6.49
C HIS A 49 -9.16 -21.79 -6.71
N LYS A 50 -10.07 -22.78 -6.66
CA LYS A 50 -9.73 -24.18 -6.93
C LYS A 50 -10.86 -24.91 -7.65
N THR A 51 -10.53 -25.64 -8.70
CA THR A 51 -11.40 -26.68 -9.27
C THR A 51 -10.91 -28.07 -8.91
N LYS A 52 -11.82 -29.04 -8.81
CA LYS A 52 -11.44 -30.45 -8.60
C LYS A 52 -10.93 -31.06 -9.90
N THR A 53 -9.71 -31.57 -9.85
CA THR A 53 -9.14 -32.40 -10.90
C THR A 53 -9.84 -33.77 -10.93
N ARG A 54 -9.63 -34.55 -12.00
CA ARG A 54 -10.21 -35.90 -12.13
C ARG A 54 -10.00 -36.79 -10.89
N GLY A 55 -8.85 -36.67 -10.22
CA GLY A 55 -8.52 -37.46 -9.03
C GLY A 55 -9.21 -37.00 -7.75
N GLU A 56 -9.65 -35.74 -7.70
CA GLU A 56 -10.29 -35.14 -6.52
C GLU A 56 -11.82 -35.22 -6.57
N VAL A 57 -12.41 -35.55 -7.73
CA VAL A 57 -13.85 -35.77 -7.88
C VAL A 57 -14.23 -37.16 -7.40
N ALA A 58 -15.20 -37.25 -6.49
CA ALA A 58 -15.61 -38.50 -5.85
C ALA A 58 -16.09 -39.58 -6.84
N GLY A 59 -15.61 -40.81 -6.70
CA GLY A 59 -15.99 -41.98 -7.52
C GLY A 59 -15.07 -42.24 -8.71
N GLY A 60 -15.52 -43.02 -9.69
CA GLY A 60 -14.74 -43.30 -10.90
C GLY A 60 -13.54 -44.23 -10.75
N GLY A 61 -13.43 -44.94 -9.61
CA GLY A 61 -12.40 -45.95 -9.35
C GLY A 61 -12.63 -47.31 -10.02
N ARG A 62 -13.81 -47.54 -10.61
CA ARG A 62 -14.11 -48.74 -11.41
C ARG A 62 -14.27 -48.38 -12.88
N LYS A 63 -13.70 -49.22 -13.75
CA LYS A 63 -13.89 -49.11 -15.20
C LYS A 63 -15.38 -49.31 -15.57
N PRO A 64 -16.00 -48.43 -16.36
CA PRO A 64 -17.44 -48.50 -16.64
C PRO A 64 -17.88 -49.80 -17.32
N TYR A 65 -17.06 -50.35 -18.22
CA TYR A 65 -17.33 -51.60 -18.94
C TYR A 65 -16.03 -52.23 -19.50
N LYS A 66 -16.13 -53.47 -20.01
CA LYS A 66 -15.03 -54.22 -20.62
C LYS A 66 -14.36 -53.45 -21.78
N GLN A 67 -13.06 -53.68 -22.01
CA GLN A 67 -12.25 -52.91 -22.98
C GLN A 67 -12.72 -53.05 -24.44
N LYS A 68 -13.31 -54.19 -24.81
CA LYS A 68 -13.78 -54.52 -26.18
C LYS A 68 -15.11 -55.27 -26.12
N GLY A 69 -15.84 -55.29 -27.24
CA GLY A 69 -17.07 -56.10 -27.40
C GLY A 69 -18.34 -55.48 -26.82
N THR A 70 -18.42 -54.15 -26.71
CA THR A 70 -19.61 -53.40 -26.23
C THR A 70 -20.21 -52.46 -27.28
N GLY A 71 -19.53 -52.24 -28.42
CA GLY A 71 -19.94 -51.27 -29.45
C GLY A 71 -19.81 -49.79 -29.07
N ARG A 72 -19.45 -49.49 -27.81
CA ARG A 72 -19.27 -48.12 -27.29
C ARG A 72 -17.82 -47.65 -27.41
N ALA A 73 -17.61 -46.33 -27.36
CA ALA A 73 -16.27 -45.73 -27.25
C ALA A 73 -15.50 -46.27 -26.04
N ARG A 74 -14.16 -46.28 -26.06
CA ARG A 74 -13.37 -46.79 -24.94
C ARG A 74 -13.37 -45.79 -23.79
N GLN A 75 -13.71 -46.25 -22.58
CA GLN A 75 -13.73 -45.40 -21.40
C GLN A 75 -12.99 -46.05 -20.22
N GLY A 76 -12.13 -45.27 -19.58
CA GLY A 76 -11.34 -45.69 -18.42
C GLY A 76 -12.01 -45.37 -17.09
N SER A 77 -12.78 -44.29 -17.02
CA SER A 77 -13.45 -43.82 -15.80
C SER A 77 -14.64 -42.93 -16.16
N ILE A 78 -15.66 -42.88 -15.30
CA ILE A 78 -16.78 -41.94 -15.42
C ILE A 78 -16.40 -40.50 -15.03
N ARG A 79 -15.22 -40.28 -14.41
CA ARG A 79 -14.73 -38.95 -14.00
C ARG A 79 -13.78 -38.30 -15.00
N ALA A 80 -13.65 -38.87 -16.20
CA ALA A 80 -12.82 -38.29 -17.23
C ALA A 80 -13.40 -36.94 -17.71
N PRO A 81 -12.56 -35.98 -18.16
CA PRO A 81 -12.99 -34.60 -18.42
C PRO A 81 -14.10 -34.44 -19.47
N GLN A 82 -14.16 -35.35 -20.44
CA GLN A 82 -15.21 -35.37 -21.47
C GLN A 82 -16.60 -35.78 -20.96
N PHE A 83 -16.69 -36.33 -19.74
CA PHE A 83 -17.98 -36.68 -19.13
C PHE A 83 -18.59 -35.50 -18.38
N THR A 84 -19.92 -35.45 -18.38
CA THR A 84 -20.68 -34.60 -17.47
C THR A 84 -20.40 -35.01 -16.01
N GLY A 85 -20.06 -34.05 -15.16
CA GLY A 85 -19.61 -34.32 -13.78
C GLY A 85 -18.23 -34.99 -13.70
N GLY A 86 -17.43 -34.92 -14.77
CA GLY A 86 -16.01 -35.24 -14.77
C GLY A 86 -15.16 -34.13 -14.14
N GLY A 87 -13.88 -34.40 -13.90
CA GLY A 87 -12.94 -33.40 -13.38
C GLY A 87 -12.40 -32.46 -14.45
N VAL A 88 -11.97 -31.26 -14.04
CA VAL A 88 -11.37 -30.26 -14.92
C VAL A 88 -9.87 -30.53 -15.07
N VAL A 89 -9.33 -30.48 -16.29
CA VAL A 89 -7.89 -30.74 -16.56
C VAL A 89 -7.03 -29.53 -16.21
N HIS A 90 -7.28 -28.39 -16.86
CA HIS A 90 -6.57 -27.13 -16.65
C HIS A 90 -7.52 -26.11 -16.07
N GLY A 91 -7.84 -26.28 -14.80
CA GLY A 91 -8.67 -25.35 -14.07
C GLY A 91 -7.85 -24.44 -13.14
N PRO A 92 -8.50 -23.46 -12.51
CA PRO A 92 -7.88 -22.62 -11.49
C PRO A 92 -7.30 -23.47 -10.35
N VAL A 93 -6.06 -23.15 -9.96
CA VAL A 93 -5.36 -23.74 -8.83
C VAL A 93 -4.94 -22.62 -7.89
N PRO A 94 -5.07 -22.79 -6.56
CA PRO A 94 -4.64 -21.76 -5.62
C PRO A 94 -3.16 -21.44 -5.80
N ARG A 95 -2.84 -20.16 -5.94
CA ARG A 95 -1.46 -19.69 -6.13
C ARG A 95 -1.27 -18.31 -5.52
N ASP A 96 -0.03 -18.03 -5.16
CA ASP A 96 0.39 -16.68 -4.81
C ASP A 96 0.64 -15.87 -6.09
N TYR A 97 0.15 -14.63 -6.08
CA TYR A 97 0.29 -13.64 -7.16
C TYR A 97 1.38 -12.60 -6.85
N SER A 98 1.98 -12.65 -5.67
CA SER A 98 3.00 -11.69 -5.25
C SER A 98 4.20 -11.67 -6.20
N GLN A 99 4.69 -10.47 -6.48
CA GLN A 99 5.85 -10.25 -7.36
C GLN A 99 6.94 -9.53 -6.58
N ARG A 100 8.16 -10.07 -6.63
CA ARG A 100 9.31 -9.45 -5.95
C ARG A 100 9.70 -8.16 -6.68
N THR A 101 9.55 -7.04 -5.99
CA THR A 101 9.94 -5.71 -6.50
C THR A 101 11.11 -5.16 -5.67
N PRO A 102 12.23 -4.74 -6.29
CA PRO A 102 13.36 -4.14 -5.58
C PRO A 102 12.97 -2.94 -4.72
N LYS A 103 13.60 -2.79 -3.54
CA LYS A 103 13.31 -1.70 -2.59
C LYS A 103 13.46 -0.31 -3.24
N LYS A 104 14.56 -0.10 -3.99
CA LYS A 104 14.83 1.17 -4.70
C LYS A 104 13.72 1.54 -5.70
N MET A 105 13.11 0.55 -6.35
CA MET A 105 12.01 0.81 -7.28
C MET A 105 10.75 1.28 -6.56
N LYS A 106 10.41 0.68 -5.40
CA LYS A 106 9.26 1.10 -4.60
C LYS A 106 9.42 2.55 -4.11
N VAL A 107 10.60 2.88 -3.61
CA VAL A 107 10.93 4.24 -3.13
C VAL A 107 10.87 5.24 -4.27
N ALA A 108 11.49 4.93 -5.42
CA ALA A 108 11.47 5.81 -6.58
C ALA A 108 10.04 6.03 -7.12
N ALA A 109 9.20 4.99 -7.11
CA ALA A 109 7.81 5.10 -7.55
C ALA A 109 6.99 6.02 -6.65
N LEU A 110 7.13 5.86 -5.33
CA LEU A 110 6.45 6.71 -4.35
C LEU A 110 6.88 8.17 -4.48
N ARG A 111 8.19 8.44 -4.60
CA ARG A 111 8.71 9.80 -4.82
C ARG A 111 8.19 10.39 -6.12
N GLY A 112 8.17 9.61 -7.21
CA GLY A 112 7.61 10.04 -8.49
C GLY A 112 6.14 10.43 -8.38
N ALA A 113 5.33 9.63 -7.69
CA ALA A 113 3.90 9.91 -7.48
C ALA A 113 3.66 11.16 -6.61
N LEU A 114 4.40 11.32 -5.50
CA LEU A 114 4.30 12.51 -4.65
C LEU A 114 4.80 13.78 -5.36
N SER A 115 5.85 13.66 -6.18
CA SER A 115 6.39 14.78 -6.94
C SER A 115 5.40 15.25 -8.01
N ASP A 116 4.69 14.33 -8.66
CA ASP A 116 3.61 14.66 -9.61
C ASP A 116 2.50 15.47 -8.92
N ARG A 117 2.01 14.98 -7.77
CA ARG A 117 1.00 15.69 -6.96
C ARG A 117 1.49 17.05 -6.46
N ALA A 118 2.75 17.14 -6.04
CA ALA A 118 3.33 18.40 -5.58
C ALA A 118 3.46 19.43 -6.71
N ARG A 119 3.79 19.00 -7.94
CA ARG A 119 3.86 19.87 -9.13
C ARG A 119 2.50 20.40 -9.54
N GLU A 120 1.45 19.60 -9.38
CA GLU A 120 0.06 20.00 -9.63
C GLU A 120 -0.53 20.86 -8.50
N GLY A 121 0.19 21.09 -7.40
CA GLY A 121 -0.31 21.82 -6.23
C GLY A 121 -1.36 21.08 -5.42
N ARG A 122 -1.42 19.74 -5.56
CA ARG A 122 -2.43 18.85 -4.94
C ARG A 122 -1.95 18.20 -3.64
N VAL A 123 -0.91 18.75 -3.04
CA VAL A 123 -0.38 18.33 -1.74
C VAL A 123 -0.67 19.44 -0.75
N HIS A 124 -1.49 19.13 0.25
CA HIS A 124 -1.86 20.07 1.30
C HIS A 124 -1.30 19.60 2.65
N VAL A 125 -0.98 20.55 3.51
CA VAL A 125 -0.51 20.27 4.87
C VAL A 125 -1.48 20.93 5.85
N VAL A 126 -1.93 20.17 6.84
CA VAL A 126 -2.89 20.62 7.86
C VAL A 126 -2.28 20.42 9.24
N GLU A 127 -2.59 21.29 10.18
CA GLU A 127 -2.12 21.11 11.56
C GLU A 127 -2.86 19.98 12.27
N THR A 128 -4.18 20.08 12.37
CA THR A 128 -5.08 19.06 12.93
C THR A 128 -6.44 19.08 12.22
N PHE A 129 -7.15 17.96 12.21
CA PHE A 129 -8.50 17.87 11.61
C PHE A 129 -9.63 18.22 12.57
N VAL A 130 -9.40 18.12 13.88
CA VAL A 130 -10.41 18.32 14.92
C VAL A 130 -9.77 19.09 16.08
N GLU A 131 -10.46 20.13 16.55
CA GLU A 131 -10.13 20.81 17.79
C GLU A 131 -10.88 20.17 18.96
N GLY A 132 -10.13 19.76 19.98
CA GLY A 132 -10.66 19.17 21.21
C GLY A 132 -10.40 17.67 21.36
N GLU A 133 -10.92 17.09 22.44
CA GLU A 133 -10.65 15.70 22.84
C GLU A 133 -11.67 14.69 22.30
N THR A 134 -12.71 15.16 21.61
CA THR A 134 -13.81 14.31 21.13
C THR A 134 -13.78 14.13 19.61
N PRO A 135 -13.86 12.90 19.08
CA PRO A 135 -13.97 12.67 17.65
C PRO A 135 -15.27 13.26 17.07
N GLN A 136 -15.17 14.07 16.01
CA GLN A 136 -16.31 14.74 15.39
C GLN A 136 -16.19 14.76 13.85
N THR A 137 -16.93 13.86 13.20
CA THR A 137 -16.93 13.76 11.72
C THR A 137 -17.48 15.00 11.03
N LYS A 138 -18.45 15.69 11.64
CA LYS A 138 -19.05 16.91 11.04
C LYS A 138 -18.03 18.05 10.94
N ALA A 139 -17.24 18.25 12.00
CA ALA A 139 -16.17 19.25 12.02
C ALA A 139 -15.07 18.89 11.02
N ALA A 140 -14.59 17.64 11.06
CA ALA A 140 -13.56 17.15 10.13
C ALA A 140 -14.00 17.25 8.65
N LEU A 141 -15.28 17.00 8.35
CA LEU A 141 -15.81 17.16 6.99
C LEU A 141 -15.91 18.63 6.56
N ALA A 142 -16.25 19.54 7.48
CA ALA A 142 -16.30 20.97 7.18
C ALA A 142 -14.91 21.51 6.84
N MET A 143 -13.90 21.10 7.61
CA MET A 143 -12.50 21.45 7.38
C MET A 143 -11.98 20.81 6.08
N LEU A 144 -12.26 19.52 5.85
CA LEU A 144 -11.87 18.87 4.59
C LEU A 144 -12.43 19.61 3.37
N ARG A 145 -13.68 20.09 3.44
CA ARG A 145 -14.34 20.86 2.37
C ARG A 145 -13.82 22.28 2.19
N SER A 146 -13.19 22.88 3.20
CA SER A 146 -12.54 24.18 3.02
C SER A 146 -11.21 24.05 2.28
N ILE A 147 -10.58 22.88 2.36
CA ILE A 147 -9.34 22.56 1.63
C ILE A 147 -9.65 22.10 0.21
N THR A 148 -10.58 21.15 0.08
CA THR A 148 -10.82 20.48 -1.20
C THR A 148 -12.25 20.07 -1.44
N GLU A 149 -12.64 20.13 -2.72
CA GLU A 149 -13.88 19.57 -3.24
C GLU A 149 -13.65 18.27 -4.05
N SER A 150 -12.42 17.74 -4.02
CA SER A 150 -12.03 16.55 -4.78
C SER A 150 -12.82 15.30 -4.37
N ALA A 151 -13.08 14.43 -5.36
CA ALA A 151 -13.91 13.24 -5.17
C ALA A 151 -13.20 12.15 -4.36
N LYS A 152 -11.87 12.05 -4.48
CA LYS A 152 -11.05 11.10 -3.72
C LYS A 152 -9.88 11.82 -3.05
N VAL A 153 -9.79 11.70 -1.74
CA VAL A 153 -8.74 12.34 -0.95
C VAL A 153 -7.99 11.30 -0.14
N LEU A 154 -6.66 11.33 -0.24
CA LEU A 154 -5.78 10.57 0.63
C LEU A 154 -5.38 11.45 1.81
N ILE A 155 -5.66 11.01 3.03
CA ILE A 155 -5.24 11.68 4.25
C ILE A 155 -4.19 10.84 4.94
N VAL A 156 -3.03 11.44 5.17
CA VAL A 156 -1.88 10.82 5.83
C VAL A 156 -1.78 11.35 7.26
N LEU A 157 -1.93 10.44 8.22
CA LEU A 157 -1.92 10.71 9.65
C LEU A 157 -0.71 10.06 10.34
N SER A 158 -0.37 10.53 11.53
CA SER A 158 0.51 9.78 12.43
C SER A 158 -0.29 8.71 13.18
N ARG A 159 0.36 7.62 13.59
CA ARG A 159 -0.30 6.53 14.35
C ARG A 159 -0.89 6.99 15.68
N SER A 160 -0.36 8.05 16.26
CA SER A 160 -0.84 8.62 17.52
C SER A 160 -2.10 9.48 17.38
N ASP A 161 -2.48 9.85 16.16
CA ASP A 161 -3.63 10.73 15.93
C ASP A 161 -4.94 9.93 15.77
N GLU A 162 -5.39 9.36 16.88
CA GLU A 162 -6.63 8.58 16.93
C GLU A 162 -7.89 9.44 16.71
N LEU A 163 -7.85 10.71 17.12
CA LEU A 163 -8.99 11.63 17.02
C LEU A 163 -9.32 11.94 15.56
N SER A 164 -8.32 12.29 14.75
CA SER A 164 -8.50 12.51 13.32
C SER A 164 -8.91 11.22 12.62
N TRP A 165 -8.30 10.08 12.99
CA TRP A 165 -8.62 8.77 12.40
C TRP A 165 -10.09 8.39 12.60
N LEU A 166 -10.58 8.46 13.84
CA LEU A 166 -11.97 8.13 14.17
C LEU A 166 -12.96 9.09 13.53
N SER A 167 -12.59 10.36 13.38
CA SER A 167 -13.44 11.39 12.79
C SER A 167 -13.61 11.23 11.29
N LEU A 168 -12.57 10.79 10.57
CA LEU A 168 -12.53 10.74 9.11
C LEU A 168 -12.88 9.36 8.52
N ARG A 169 -12.69 8.24 9.25
CA ARG A 169 -12.82 6.87 8.70
C ARG A 169 -14.18 6.52 8.11
N ASN A 170 -15.23 7.27 8.47
CA ASN A 170 -16.59 7.02 7.99
C ASN A 170 -16.88 7.72 6.65
N LEU A 171 -15.99 8.60 6.17
CA LEU A 171 -16.19 9.35 4.95
C LEU A 171 -15.83 8.49 3.72
N PRO A 172 -16.75 8.26 2.77
CA PRO A 172 -16.53 7.36 1.64
C PRO A 172 -15.51 7.89 0.62
N ALA A 173 -15.33 9.21 0.54
CA ALA A 173 -14.39 9.88 -0.35
C ALA A 173 -12.94 9.87 0.19
N VAL A 174 -12.75 9.49 1.47
CA VAL A 174 -11.49 9.62 2.17
C VAL A 174 -10.84 8.25 2.34
N HIS A 175 -9.59 8.14 1.94
CA HIS A 175 -8.72 7.04 2.30
C HIS A 175 -7.73 7.49 3.37
N LEU A 176 -7.67 6.76 4.49
CA LEU A 176 -6.77 7.07 5.60
C LEU A 176 -5.58 6.12 5.60
N ILE A 177 -4.39 6.69 5.71
CA ILE A 177 -3.13 5.95 5.81
C ILE A 177 -2.26 6.57 6.88
N THR A 178 -1.46 5.74 7.54
CA THR A 178 -0.41 6.22 8.44
C THR A 178 0.88 6.52 7.67
N ALA A 179 1.65 7.52 8.11
CA ALA A 179 2.86 7.96 7.41
C ALA A 179 3.85 6.82 7.04
N ASP A 180 3.93 5.77 7.86
CA ASP A 180 4.77 4.59 7.65
C ASP A 180 4.25 3.61 6.59
N GLN A 181 2.95 3.64 6.29
CA GLN A 181 2.29 2.77 5.30
C GLN A 181 2.00 3.47 3.96
N LEU A 182 2.48 4.70 3.80
CA LEU A 182 2.31 5.45 2.56
C LEU A 182 2.90 4.69 1.37
N ASN A 183 2.10 4.49 0.33
CA ASN A 183 2.47 3.69 -0.82
C ASN A 183 2.05 4.35 -2.15
N THR A 184 2.57 3.81 -3.25
CA THR A 184 2.39 4.39 -4.59
C THR A 184 0.95 4.29 -5.09
N TYR A 185 0.25 3.19 -4.81
CA TYR A 185 -1.11 2.98 -5.31
C TYR A 185 -2.07 4.02 -4.73
N ASP A 186 -2.05 4.23 -3.42
CA ASP A 186 -3.01 5.10 -2.75
C ASP A 186 -2.80 6.58 -3.12
N VAL A 187 -1.54 7.01 -3.32
CA VAL A 187 -1.22 8.36 -3.81
C VAL A 187 -1.73 8.59 -5.25
N LEU A 188 -1.73 7.54 -6.08
CA LEU A 188 -2.20 7.63 -7.45
C LEU A 188 -3.73 7.49 -7.57
N ASP A 189 -4.39 6.72 -6.70
CA ASP A 189 -5.84 6.57 -6.70
C ASP A 189 -6.56 7.82 -6.17
N ALA A 190 -5.90 8.59 -5.31
CA ALA A 190 -6.40 9.86 -4.81
C ALA A 190 -6.09 11.03 -5.77
N ASP A 191 -7.02 11.97 -5.83
CA ASP A 191 -6.85 13.22 -6.58
C ASP A 191 -5.92 14.16 -5.83
N GLU A 192 -6.06 14.22 -4.50
CA GLU A 192 -5.31 15.07 -3.59
C GLU A 192 -4.76 14.30 -2.39
N THR A 193 -3.59 14.73 -1.91
CA THR A 193 -2.93 14.15 -0.75
C THR A 193 -2.78 15.20 0.34
N ILE A 194 -3.37 14.95 1.51
CA ILE A 194 -3.35 15.85 2.66
C ILE A 194 -2.53 15.20 3.77
N PHE A 195 -1.49 15.89 4.25
CA PHE A 195 -0.67 15.46 5.37
C PHE A 195 -1.03 16.24 6.63
N THR A 196 -1.04 15.61 7.80
CA THR A 196 -0.85 16.38 9.03
C THR A 196 0.62 16.81 9.16
N THR A 197 0.86 17.93 9.83
CA THR A 197 2.23 18.41 10.09
C THR A 197 3.09 17.34 10.78
N THR A 198 2.53 16.64 11.77
CA THR A 198 3.17 15.53 12.47
C THR A 198 3.47 14.34 11.54
N ALA A 199 2.53 13.98 10.68
CA ALA A 199 2.71 12.90 9.71
C ALA A 199 3.77 13.22 8.66
N LEU A 200 3.83 14.47 8.19
CA LEU A 200 4.84 14.92 7.24
C LEU A 200 6.25 14.84 7.86
N GLU A 201 6.42 15.31 9.09
CA GLU A 201 7.69 15.21 9.82
C GLU A 201 8.11 13.74 10.05
N GLU A 202 7.16 12.88 10.43
CA GLU A 202 7.40 11.44 10.60
C GLU A 202 7.82 10.76 9.28
N PHE A 203 7.14 11.11 8.19
CA PHE A 203 7.46 10.60 6.85
C PHE A 203 8.86 11.03 6.41
N LEU A 204 9.22 12.30 6.62
CA LEU A 204 10.54 12.84 6.26
C LEU A 204 11.67 12.27 7.12
N ARG A 205 11.40 11.95 8.40
CA ARG A 205 12.37 11.34 9.31
C ARG A 205 12.66 9.88 8.95
N THR A 206 11.68 9.18 8.37
CA THR A 206 11.85 7.78 7.99
C THR A 206 12.94 7.69 6.91
N PRO A 207 14.00 6.88 7.09
CA PRO A 207 15.05 6.71 6.10
C PRO A 207 14.54 5.85 4.92
N LEU A 208 13.60 6.42 4.17
CA LEU A 208 13.42 6.10 2.75
C LEU A 208 14.57 6.73 1.92
N ALA A 209 15.38 7.60 2.55
CA ALA A 209 16.73 8.02 2.16
C ALA A 209 17.74 7.01 2.75
N ILE A 210 18.59 6.33 1.99
CA ILE A 210 19.65 6.86 1.16
C ILE A 210 19.71 6.03 -0.14
N VAL A 211 19.58 6.70 -1.28
CA VAL A 211 20.03 6.17 -2.59
C VAL A 211 21.08 7.13 -3.13
N ASP A 212 22.04 7.51 -2.29
CA ASP A 212 23.23 8.19 -2.78
C ASP A 212 24.21 7.14 -3.27
N GLY A 213 24.30 7.06 -4.60
CA GLY A 213 25.54 6.70 -5.26
C GLY A 213 26.49 7.90 -5.18
N ALA A 214 27.00 8.17 -3.98
CA ALA A 214 28.15 9.03 -3.75
C ALA A 214 28.87 8.47 -2.53
N GLY A 215 30.14 8.10 -2.70
CA GLY A 215 30.95 7.69 -1.57
C GLY A 215 31.05 8.84 -0.59
N ASP A 216 30.61 8.60 0.64
CA ASP A 216 31.05 9.41 1.78
C ASP A 216 31.62 8.48 2.85
N ALA A 217 32.83 8.82 3.24
CA ALA A 217 33.66 8.10 4.16
C ALA A 217 33.41 8.65 5.56
N GLY A 218 33.08 7.76 6.49
CA GLY A 218 33.38 7.95 7.91
C GLY A 218 32.63 9.05 8.64
N GLN A 219 31.57 8.66 9.36
CA GLN A 219 31.48 9.01 10.77
C GLN A 219 30.63 7.99 11.52
N SER A 220 31.34 7.06 12.15
CA SER A 220 30.81 6.22 13.24
C SER A 220 30.55 7.11 14.45
N VAL A 221 29.28 7.33 14.77
CA VAL A 221 28.91 7.77 16.11
C VAL A 221 28.93 6.51 16.97
N ALA A 222 30.03 6.39 17.72
CA ALA A 222 30.11 5.50 18.86
C ALA A 222 29.09 5.97 19.89
N ASP A 223 28.30 5.04 20.40
CA ASP A 223 27.68 5.21 21.72
C ASP A 223 27.87 3.92 22.51
N GLY A 224 28.27 4.10 23.76
CA GLY A 224 29.05 3.15 24.54
C GLY A 224 28.21 2.04 25.16
N ALA A 225 28.60 0.80 24.87
CA ALA A 225 28.32 -0.32 25.75
C ALA A 225 29.46 -0.37 26.78
N ALA A 226 29.21 0.21 27.95
CA ALA A 226 30.10 0.09 29.09
C ALA A 226 30.02 -1.35 29.62
N ASP A 227 31.15 -2.06 29.54
CA ASP A 227 31.50 -3.21 30.35
C ASP A 227 31.11 -2.97 31.81
N ARG A 228 30.31 -3.89 32.36
CA ARG A 228 30.28 -4.18 33.79
C ARG A 228 30.08 -5.68 34.00
N ASP A 229 30.96 -6.20 34.83
CA ASP A 229 30.81 -7.37 35.70
C ASP A 229 31.31 -8.73 35.15
N GLU A 230 32.63 -8.84 35.02
CA GLU A 230 33.38 -9.99 35.54
C GLU A 230 34.27 -9.51 36.69
N GLU A 231 33.93 -9.90 37.93
CA GLU A 231 34.85 -10.34 39.00
C GLU A 231 34.14 -10.30 40.37
N ALA A 232 33.79 -11.49 40.87
CA ALA A 232 33.88 -11.82 42.30
C ALA A 232 33.73 -13.34 42.48
N GLU A 233 34.84 -14.05 42.30
CA GLU A 233 35.12 -15.26 43.07
C GLU A 233 35.47 -14.85 44.50
N GLN A 234 34.54 -15.08 45.44
CA GLN A 234 34.74 -15.53 46.83
C GLN A 234 33.40 -15.68 47.54
#